data_AF-A0A1B7MLC0-F1
#
_entry.id   AF-A0A1B7MLC0-F1
#
_cell.length_a   1.000
_cell.length_b   1.000
_cell.length_c   1.000
_cell.angle_alpha   90.00
_cell.angle_beta   90.00
_cell.angle_gamma   90.00
#
_symmetry.space_group_name_H-M   'P 1'
#
loop_
_entity.id
_entity.type
_entity.pdbx_description
1 polymer ?
#
loop_
_entity_poly.entity_id
_entity_poly.type
_entity_poly.pdbx_seq_one_letter_code
_entity_poly.pdbx_strand_id
1 'polypeptide(L)'
;LTMTIVSNDPSWWPTINSQISLGYFVVAVICSSMIAYDWALSFGQEVDLFWRHRWSLVTFLYLSVRYIGILYSINSMLEYLPVVLLTDM
;
A
#
# COMPACT_ATOMS: atom_id res chain seq x y z
N LEU A 1 -36.29 18.71 5.27
CA LEU A 1 -35.56 17.47 4.93
C LEU A 1 -34.80 17.74 3.64
N THR A 2 -33.49 17.90 3.70
CA THR A 2 -32.62 18.05 2.53
C THR A 2 -32.40 16.66 1.93
N MET A 3 -33.02 16.39 0.79
CA MET A 3 -32.75 15.19 0.01
C MET A 3 -31.48 15.43 -0.81
N THR A 4 -30.43 14.65 -0.53
CA THR A 4 -29.24 14.62 -1.39
C THR A 4 -29.64 14.05 -2.75
N ILE A 5 -29.78 14.91 -3.75
CA ILE A 5 -30.03 14.51 -5.13
C ILE A 5 -28.70 13.99 -5.69
N VAL A 6 -28.63 12.69 -5.93
CA VAL A 6 -27.48 12.03 -6.57
C VAL A 6 -27.73 12.03 -8.08
N SER A 7 -26.84 12.65 -8.85
CA SER A 7 -26.92 12.57 -10.32
C SER A 7 -26.61 11.15 -10.78
N ASN A 8 -27.41 10.61 -11.71
CA ASN A 8 -27.24 9.28 -12.29
C ASN A 8 -26.65 9.32 -13.71
N ASP A 9 -25.87 10.36 -14.03
CA ASP A 9 -25.30 10.52 -15.35
C ASP A 9 -24.17 9.50 -15.61
N PRO A 10 -24.26 8.69 -16.69
CA PRO A 10 -23.28 7.65 -16.99
C PRO A 10 -21.90 8.19 -17.38
N SER A 11 -21.80 9.48 -17.71
CA SER A 11 -20.52 10.17 -17.95
C SER A 11 -19.61 10.20 -16.71
N TRP A 12 -20.17 10.02 -15.50
CA TRP A 12 -19.42 9.99 -14.25
C TRP A 12 -18.87 8.61 -13.90
N TRP A 13 -19.32 7.56 -14.59
CA TRP A 13 -18.91 6.18 -14.29
C TRP A 13 -17.39 5.93 -14.35
N PRO A 14 -16.63 6.48 -15.32
CA PRO A 14 -15.18 6.33 -15.34
C PRO A 14 -14.53 6.92 -14.09
N THR A 15 -14.99 8.11 -13.68
CA THR A 15 -14.49 8.81 -12.49
C THR A 15 -14.85 8.07 -11.20
N ILE A 16 -16.07 7.53 -11.10
CA ILE A 16 -16.50 6.74 -9.95
C ILE A 16 -15.67 5.45 -9.87
N ASN A 17 -15.43 4.77 -10.99
CA ASN A 17 -14.62 3.56 -11.02
C ASN A 17 -13.16 3.83 -10.64
N SER A 18 -12.58 4.95 -11.09
CA SER A 18 -11.22 5.33 -10.68
C SER A 18 -11.14 5.63 -9.19
N GLN A 19 -12.12 6.36 -8.63
CA GLN A 19 -12.22 6.65 -7.21
C GLN A 19 -12.36 5.38 -6.36
N ILE A 20 -13.19 4.42 -6.80
CA ILE A 20 -13.35 3.13 -6.13
C ILE A 20 -12.04 2.33 -6.15
N SER A 21 -11.38 2.26 -7.31
CA SER A 21 -10.10 1.55 -7.46
C SER A 21 -9.01 2.15 -6.57
N LEU A 22 -8.92 3.48 -6.52
CA LEU A 22 -8.00 4.19 -5.63
C LEU A 22 -8.32 3.93 -4.15
N GLY A 23 -9.60 3.90 -3.78
CA GLY A 23 -10.02 3.57 -2.42
C GLY A 23 -9.56 2.18 -1.98
N TYR A 24 -9.77 1.15 -2.80
CA TYR A 24 -9.29 -0.21 -2.51
C TYR A 24 -7.78 -0.27 -2.39
N PHE A 25 -7.07 0.42 -3.28
CA PHE A 25 -5.61 0.47 -3.27
C PHE A 25 -5.07 1.10 -1.99
N VAL A 26 -5.62 2.26 -1.58
CA VAL A 26 -5.22 2.95 -0.35
C VAL A 26 -5.44 2.06 0.87
N VAL A 27 -6.59 1.40 0.96
CA VAL A 27 -6.88 0.48 2.08
C VAL A 27 -5.88 -0.68 2.12
N ALA A 28 -5.58 -1.30 0.98
CA ALA A 28 -4.61 -2.39 0.90
C ALA A 28 -3.21 -1.95 1.34
N VAL A 29 -2.78 -0.75 0.92
CA VAL A 29 -1.49 -0.18 1.32
C VAL A 29 -1.47 0.08 2.83
N ILE A 30 -2.49 0.71 3.39
CA ILE A 30 -2.56 0.98 4.84
C ILE A 30 -2.50 -0.32 5.63
N CYS A 31 -3.33 -1.32 5.29
CA CYS A 31 -3.33 -2.61 5.98
C CYS A 31 -1.96 -3.30 5.90
N SER A 32 -1.34 -3.33 4.72
CA SER A 32 -0.01 -3.93 4.56
C SER A 32 1.06 -3.18 5.36
N SER A 33 0.97 -1.85 5.46
CA SER A 33 1.90 -1.02 6.22
C SER A 33 1.76 -1.20 7.73
N MET A 34 0.53 -1.34 8.24
CA MET A 34 0.27 -1.61 9.66
C MET A 34 0.83 -2.97 10.08
N ILE A 35 0.62 -3.99 9.24
CA ILE A 35 1.23 -5.31 9.44
C ILE A 35 2.76 -5.19 9.36
N ALA A 36 3.31 -4.43 8.40
CA ALA A 36 4.76 -4.22 8.35
C ALA A 36 5.30 -3.55 9.63
N TYR A 37 4.57 -2.58 10.18
CA TYR A 37 4.95 -1.83 11.37
C TYR A 37 4.94 -2.70 12.64
N ASP A 38 3.87 -3.46 12.87
CA ASP A 38 3.74 -4.35 14.03
C ASP A 38 4.91 -5.35 14.10
N TRP A 39 5.27 -5.91 12.95
CA TRP A 39 6.41 -6.81 12.87
C TRP A 39 7.78 -6.11 12.90
N ALA A 40 7.91 -4.87 12.42
CA ALA A 40 9.16 -4.11 12.56
C ALA A 40 9.44 -3.81 14.04
N LEU A 41 8.38 -3.60 14.82
CA LEU A 41 8.46 -3.43 16.27
C LEU A 41 8.96 -4.70 16.96
N SER A 42 8.46 -5.87 16.57
CA SER A 42 8.96 -7.16 17.08
C SER A 42 10.36 -7.54 16.55
N PHE A 43 10.71 -7.10 15.33
CA PHE A 43 12.00 -7.38 14.70
C PHE A 43 13.19 -6.81 15.48
N GLY A 44 13.04 -5.67 16.15
CA GLY A 44 14.11 -5.09 16.98
C GLY A 44 14.54 -6.00 18.13
N GLN A 45 13.58 -6.70 18.75
CA GLN A 45 13.87 -7.67 19.82
C GLN A 45 14.45 -8.97 19.25
N GLU A 46 13.96 -9.41 18.08
CA GLU A 46 14.50 -10.57 17.38
C GLU A 46 15.95 -10.33 16.93
N VAL A 47 16.26 -9.15 16.42
CA VAL A 47 17.62 -8.74 16.02
C VAL A 47 18.58 -8.75 17.20
N ASP A 48 18.20 -8.24 18.36
CA ASP A 48 19.09 -8.22 19.53
C ASP A 48 19.39 -9.64 20.05
N LEU A 49 18.43 -10.56 19.94
CA LEU A 49 18.64 -11.99 20.22
C LEU A 49 19.46 -12.70 19.13
N PHE A 50 19.21 -12.42 17.85
CA PHE A 50 19.83 -13.11 16.71
C PHE A 50 21.19 -12.57 16.32
N TRP A 51 21.49 -11.27 16.44
CA TRP A 51 22.82 -10.74 16.05
C TRP A 51 23.95 -11.26 16.95
N ARG A 52 23.60 -11.91 18.07
CA ARG A 52 24.50 -12.61 18.97
C ARG A 52 24.61 -14.13 18.70
N HIS A 53 23.79 -14.71 17.80
CA HIS A 53 23.81 -16.15 17.46
C HIS A 53 23.54 -16.49 15.98
N ARG A 54 23.88 -17.71 15.51
CA ARG A 54 24.08 -18.04 14.06
C ARG A 54 22.86 -17.73 13.15
N TRP A 55 23.14 -17.04 12.03
CA TRP A 55 22.17 -16.62 11.01
C TRP A 55 21.66 -17.79 10.17
N SER A 56 20.34 -17.86 9.92
CA SER A 56 19.71 -18.79 8.97
C SER A 56 19.22 -18.04 7.74
N LEU A 57 19.51 -18.59 6.55
CA LEU A 57 19.13 -18.04 5.22
C LEU A 57 17.63 -17.76 5.07
N VAL A 58 16.79 -18.44 5.85
CA VAL A 58 15.32 -18.26 5.86
C VAL A 58 14.93 -16.84 6.29
N THR A 59 15.68 -16.23 7.21
CA THR A 59 15.39 -14.88 7.74
C THR A 59 15.68 -13.79 6.70
N PHE A 60 16.71 -13.99 5.87
CA PHE A 60 17.07 -13.08 4.78
C PHE A 60 16.08 -13.18 3.61
N LEU A 61 15.66 -14.41 3.30
CA LEU A 61 14.65 -14.69 2.28
C LEU A 61 13.30 -14.07 2.68
N TYR A 62 12.94 -14.11 3.96
CA TYR A 62 11.75 -13.43 4.49
C TYR A 62 11.85 -11.90 4.42
N LEU A 63 13.00 -11.32 4.79
CA LEU A 63 13.22 -9.87 4.76
C LEU A 63 13.20 -9.32 3.32
N SER A 64 13.77 -10.05 2.36
CA SER A 64 13.76 -9.67 0.94
C SER A 64 12.36 -9.70 0.34
N VAL A 65 11.56 -10.75 0.58
CA VAL A 65 10.14 -10.81 0.14
C VAL A 65 9.35 -9.62 0.69
N ARG A 66 9.67 -9.17 1.91
CA ARG A 66 9.00 -8.04 2.57
C ARG A 66 9.36 -6.67 2.00
N TYR A 67 10.64 -6.41 1.77
CA TYR A 67 11.09 -5.14 1.18
C TYR A 67 10.68 -5.01 -0.30
N ILE A 68 10.56 -6.13 -1.01
CA ILE A 68 10.00 -6.17 -2.37
C ILE A 68 8.53 -5.74 -2.38
N GLY A 69 7.72 -6.16 -1.41
CA GLY A 69 6.33 -5.72 -1.31
C GLY A 69 6.17 -4.21 -1.09
N ILE A 70 7.04 -3.61 -0.26
CA ILE A 70 7.06 -2.16 -0.02
C ILE A 70 7.51 -1.42 -1.29
N LEU A 71 8.57 -1.90 -1.95
CA LEU A 71 9.02 -1.34 -3.24
C LEU A 71 7.95 -1.43 -4.31
N TYR A 72 7.18 -2.52 -4.35
CA TYR A 72 6.09 -2.69 -5.30
C TYR A 72 4.99 -1.65 -5.10
N SER A 73 4.56 -1.41 -3.85
CA SER A 73 3.59 -0.34 -3.53
C SER A 73 4.07 1.05 -3.93
N ILE A 74 5.36 1.36 -3.75
CA ILE A 74 5.94 2.64 -4.17
C ILE A 74 5.92 2.78 -5.69
N ASN A 75 6.29 1.72 -6.43
CA ASN A 75 6.25 1.74 -7.89
C ASN A 75 4.82 1.90 -8.41
N SER A 76 3.84 1.22 -7.81
CA SER A 76 2.43 1.41 -8.17
C SER A 76 1.96 2.83 -7.92
N MET A 77 2.30 3.45 -6.78
CA MET A 77 1.99 4.86 -6.52
C MET A 77 2.65 5.82 -7.53
N LEU A 78 3.90 5.53 -7.91
CA LEU A 78 4.65 6.33 -8.88
C LEU A 78 4.03 6.26 -10.28
N GLU A 79 3.37 5.16 -10.64
CA GLU A 79 2.71 4.96 -11.93
C GLU A 79 1.39 5.73 -12.04
N TYR A 80 0.68 5.97 -10.93
CA TYR A 80 -0.56 6.77 -10.90
C TYR A 80 -0.30 8.29 -10.82
N LEU A 81 0.83 8.73 -10.27
CA LEU A 81 1.22 10.15 -10.21
C LEU A 81 1.21 10.87 -11.57
N PRO A 82 1.82 10.35 -12.65
CA PRO A 82 1.81 11.01 -13.95
C PRO A 82 0.42 11.04 -14.58
N VAL A 83 -0.45 10.05 -14.29
CA VAL A 83 -1.84 10.04 -14.78
C VAL A 83 -2.64 11.19 -14.17
N VAL A 84 -2.51 11.40 -12.85
CA VAL A 84 -3.19 12.51 -12.15
C VAL A 84 -2.69 13.86 -12.63
N LEU A 85 -1.38 14.02 -12.81
CA LEU A 85 -0.77 15.27 -13.27
C LEU A 85 -1.15 15.60 -14.73
N LEU A 86 -1.33 14.59 -15.58
CA LEU A 86 -1.74 14.76 -16.99
C LEU A 86 -3.23 15.13 -17.13
N THR A 87 -4.08 14.76 -16.17
CA THR A 87 -5.52 15.10 -16.18
C THR A 87 -5.82 16.52 -15.68
N ASP A 88 -4.89 17.17 -14.99
CA ASP A 88 -5.04 18.55 -14.46
C ASP A 88 -4.50 19.64 -15.41
N MET A 89 -4.02 19.26 -16.61
CA MET A 89 -3.51 20.13 -17.67
C MET A 89 -4.38 20.07 -18.92
#